data_AF-A0A2I0WS26-F1
#
_entry.id   AF-A0A2I0WS26-F1
#
_cell.length_a   1.000
_cell.length_b   1.000
_cell.length_c   1.000
_cell.angle_alpha   90.00
_cell.angle_beta   90.00
_cell.angle_gamma   90.00
#
_symmetry.space_group_name_H-M   'P 1'
#
loop_
_entity.id
_entity.type
_entity.pdbx_description
1 polymer ?
#
loop_
_entity_poly.entity_id
_entity_poly.type
_entity_poly.pdbx_seq_one_letter_code
_entity_poly.pdbx_strand_id
1 'polypeptide(L)'
;MQTYHFLRSLTHINLTRPSSPLHRRSRAIRRAAYVSMARAASPRRMWTRAILGRLQLLRRARLLRRRRNYKKKTTISTPHDKLRRLVPGGEEMDFCRLLEETADYAEFLSKQVRIMRSVVDFMEAECRKKEEKV
;
A
#
# COMPACT_ATOMS: atom_id res chain seq x y z
N MET A 1 15.56 -4.13 -1.46
CA MET A 1 14.79 -5.17 -0.75
C MET A 1 13.50 -4.58 -0.16
N GLN A 2 12.33 -5.00 -0.64
CA GLN A 2 10.99 -4.54 -0.19
C GLN A 2 10.73 -4.76 1.31
N THR A 3 11.26 -5.86 1.84
CA THR A 3 11.09 -6.33 3.22
C THR A 3 11.71 -5.39 4.25
N TYR A 4 12.95 -4.94 4.03
CA TYR A 4 13.67 -4.06 4.95
C TYR A 4 12.90 -2.76 5.24
N HIS A 5 12.44 -2.07 4.20
CA HIS A 5 11.69 -0.82 4.37
C HIS A 5 10.36 -1.03 5.09
N PHE A 6 9.71 -2.18 4.87
CA PHE A 6 8.47 -2.52 5.55
C PHE A 6 8.69 -2.80 7.04
N LEU A 7 9.66 -3.65 7.39
CA LEU A 7 10.01 -3.96 8.77
C LEU A 7 10.43 -2.71 9.54
N ARG A 8 11.30 -1.86 8.95
CA ARG A 8 11.70 -0.58 9.56
C ARG A 8 10.52 0.37 9.79
N SER A 9 9.51 0.32 8.92
CA SER A 9 8.30 1.13 9.11
C SER A 9 7.38 0.54 10.19
N LEU A 10 7.33 -0.79 10.31
CA LEU A 10 6.57 -1.48 11.36
C LEU A 10 7.15 -1.20 12.74
N THR A 11 8.47 -1.29 12.91
CA THR A 11 9.13 -0.98 14.19
C THR A 11 8.83 0.46 14.60
N HIS A 12 8.93 1.40 13.66
CA HIS A 12 8.58 2.80 13.91
C HIS A 12 7.10 2.98 14.32
N ILE A 13 6.16 2.30 13.67
CA ILE A 13 4.73 2.39 14.02
C ILE A 13 4.48 1.84 15.44
N ASN A 14 5.14 0.75 15.79
CA ASN A 14 5.00 0.13 17.11
C ASN A 14 5.60 1.02 18.21
N LEU A 15 6.75 1.66 17.96
CA LEU A 15 7.41 2.55 18.91
C LEU A 15 6.68 3.88 19.09
N THR A 16 6.16 4.47 18.01
CA THR A 16 5.55 5.82 18.07
C THR A 16 4.09 5.83 18.47
N ARG A 17 3.41 4.67 18.44
CA ARG A 17 1.96 4.59 18.64
C ARG A 17 1.50 3.36 19.45
N PRO A 18 2.10 3.09 20.62
CA PRO A 18 1.71 1.94 21.42
C PRO A 18 0.25 2.03 21.89
N SER A 19 -0.23 3.22 22.26
CA SER A 19 -1.59 3.45 22.79
C SER A 19 -2.61 3.96 21.75
N SER A 20 -2.27 3.95 20.45
CA SER A 20 -3.23 4.42 19.44
C SER A 20 -4.33 3.38 19.17
N PRO A 21 -5.58 3.80 18.91
CA PRO A 21 -6.66 2.87 18.57
C PRO A 21 -6.29 1.96 17.39
N LEU A 22 -6.68 0.69 17.45
CA LEU A 22 -6.30 -0.35 16.46
C LEU A 22 -6.51 0.10 15.02
N HIS A 23 -7.67 0.70 14.72
CA HIS A 23 -8.00 1.18 13.39
C HIS A 23 -7.00 2.22 12.83
N ARG A 24 -6.37 3.04 13.70
CA ARG A 24 -5.34 4.01 13.30
C ARG A 24 -4.03 3.31 12.98
N ARG A 25 -3.68 2.31 13.78
CA ARG A 25 -2.47 1.47 13.59
C ARG A 25 -2.59 0.65 12.31
N SER A 26 -3.74 -0.01 12.06
CA SER A 26 -3.99 -0.76 10.81
C SER A 26 -3.89 0.13 9.57
N ARG A 27 -4.43 1.37 9.63
CA ARG A 27 -4.25 2.33 8.52
C ARG A 27 -2.79 2.74 8.31
N ALA A 28 -2.02 2.89 9.39
CA ALA A 28 -0.60 3.21 9.29
C ALA A 28 0.20 2.05 8.70
N ILE A 29 -0.07 0.82 9.15
CA ILE A 29 0.54 -0.41 8.63
C ILE A 29 0.24 -0.57 7.15
N ARG A 30 -1.03 -0.42 6.74
CA ARG A 30 -1.43 -0.48 5.32
C ARG A 30 -0.68 0.54 4.47
N ARG A 31 -0.54 1.79 4.96
CA ARG A 31 0.23 2.83 4.27
C ARG A 31 1.71 2.47 4.17
N ALA A 32 2.32 2.02 5.27
CA ALA A 32 3.71 1.58 5.28
C ALA A 32 3.96 0.44 4.29
N ALA A 33 3.04 -0.52 4.22
CA ALA A 33 3.10 -1.62 3.28
C ALA A 33 3.09 -1.11 1.83
N TYR A 34 2.16 -0.22 1.47
CA TYR A 34 2.12 0.38 0.13
C TYR A 34 3.35 1.24 -0.19
N VAL A 35 3.88 1.99 0.78
CA VAL A 35 5.11 2.78 0.58
C VAL A 35 6.30 1.88 0.31
N SER A 36 6.47 0.82 1.10
CA SER A 36 7.58 -0.11 0.96
C SER A 36 7.50 -0.90 -0.34
N MET A 37 6.29 -1.27 -0.76
CA MET A 37 6.02 -1.85 -2.07
C MET A 37 6.40 -0.89 -3.21
N ALA A 38 5.90 0.35 -3.17
CA ALA A 38 6.21 1.37 -4.18
C ALA A 38 7.70 1.70 -4.26
N ARG A 39 8.42 1.72 -3.13
CA ARG A 39 9.87 1.95 -3.09
C ARG A 39 10.71 0.80 -3.63
N ALA A 40 10.20 -0.42 -3.55
CA ALA A 40 10.87 -1.60 -4.10
C ALA A 40 10.61 -1.75 -5.61
N ALA A 41 9.50 -1.21 -6.08
CA ALA A 41 9.20 -1.09 -7.50
C ALA A 41 10.01 0.05 -8.15
N SER A 42 10.07 0.02 -9.48
CA SER A 42 10.76 1.06 -10.24
C SER A 42 10.05 2.41 -10.11
N PRO A 43 10.79 3.53 -9.95
CA PRO A 43 10.21 4.87 -9.93
C PRO A 43 9.59 5.27 -11.28
N ARG A 44 9.88 4.52 -12.35
CA ARG A 44 9.26 4.70 -13.67
C ARG A 44 7.84 4.19 -13.75
N ARG A 45 7.40 3.32 -12.82
CA ARG A 45 6.03 2.80 -12.81
C ARG A 45 5.05 3.88 -12.39
N MET A 46 3.99 4.04 -13.17
CA MET A 46 2.96 5.04 -12.90
C MET A 46 2.19 4.72 -11.61
N TRP A 47 1.94 3.43 -11.32
CA TRP A 47 1.29 3.04 -10.07
C TRP A 47 2.14 3.38 -8.83
N THR A 48 3.47 3.29 -8.93
CA THR A 48 4.41 3.72 -7.88
C THR A 48 4.28 5.22 -7.61
N ARG A 49 4.30 6.03 -8.66
CA ARG A 49 4.13 7.49 -8.56
C ARG A 49 2.76 7.86 -8.01
N ALA A 50 1.71 7.17 -8.43
CA ALA A 50 0.36 7.40 -7.95
C ALA A 50 0.21 7.09 -6.45
N ILE A 51 0.81 5.99 -5.97
CA ILE A 51 0.83 5.64 -4.54
C ILE A 51 1.59 6.70 -3.73
N LEU A 52 2.82 7.03 -4.15
CA LEU A 52 3.65 8.01 -3.44
C LEU A 52 3.03 9.41 -3.47
N GLY A 53 2.52 9.83 -4.63
CA GLY A 53 1.81 11.08 -4.83
C GLY A 53 0.55 11.16 -3.97
N ARG A 54 -0.27 10.10 -3.88
CA ARG A 54 -1.44 10.05 -2.98
C ARG A 54 -1.03 10.25 -1.52
N LEU A 55 0.08 9.66 -1.08
CA LEU A 55 0.55 9.78 0.29
C LEU A 55 1.17 11.14 0.61
N GLN A 56 1.90 11.73 -0.34
CA GLN A 56 2.38 13.10 -0.27
C GLN A 56 1.20 14.09 -0.23
N LEU A 57 0.21 13.91 -1.10
CA LEU A 57 -1.05 14.67 -1.10
C LEU A 57 -1.80 14.49 0.22
N LEU A 58 -1.87 13.30 0.83
CA LEU A 58 -2.49 13.10 2.15
C LEU A 58 -1.68 13.71 3.30
N ARG A 59 -0.37 13.91 3.13
CA ARG A 59 0.45 14.69 4.07
C ARG A 59 0.18 16.19 3.89
N ARG A 60 0.15 16.68 2.65
CA ARG A 60 -0.11 18.08 2.31
C ARG A 60 -1.57 18.51 2.54
N ALA A 61 -2.55 17.65 2.30
CA ALA A 61 -3.98 17.92 2.49
C ALA A 61 -4.39 17.93 3.97
N ARG A 62 -3.56 17.37 4.86
CA ARG A 62 -3.70 17.60 6.30
C ARG A 62 -3.29 19.01 6.70
N LEU A 63 -2.46 19.69 5.89
CA LEU A 63 -2.07 21.08 6.07
C LEU A 63 -2.97 22.05 5.27
N LEU A 64 -3.54 21.58 4.16
CA LEU A 64 -4.43 22.35 3.28
C LEU A 64 -5.74 21.57 3.12
N ARG A 65 -6.81 21.93 3.87
CA ARG A 65 -8.16 21.32 3.78
C ARG A 65 -8.73 21.48 2.36
N ARG A 66 -8.32 20.61 1.43
CA ARG A 66 -8.83 20.59 0.05
C ARG A 66 -9.75 19.38 -0.10
N ARG A 67 -11.07 19.63 0.00
CA ARG A 67 -12.10 18.67 -0.40
C ARG A 67 -11.88 18.32 -1.87
N ARG A 68 -11.49 17.08 -2.13
CA ARG A 68 -11.34 16.57 -3.50
C ARG A 68 -12.72 16.07 -3.93
N ASN A 69 -13.46 16.89 -4.65
CA ASN A 69 -14.68 16.45 -5.35
C ASN A 69 -14.25 15.46 -6.43
N TYR A 70 -14.34 14.17 -6.13
CA TYR A 70 -14.24 13.13 -7.14
C TYR A 70 -15.51 13.21 -7.99
N LYS A 71 -15.47 13.94 -9.11
CA LYS A 71 -16.58 13.97 -10.06
C LYS A 71 -16.77 12.54 -10.57
N LYS A 72 -17.83 11.87 -10.12
CA LYS A 72 -18.21 10.53 -10.55
C LYS A 72 -18.65 10.63 -12.01
N LYS A 73 -17.74 10.34 -12.95
CA LYS A 73 -18.08 10.24 -14.37
C LYS A 73 -19.02 9.04 -14.52
N THR A 74 -20.29 9.30 -14.82
CA THR A 74 -21.31 8.33 -15.21
C THR A 74 -21.05 7.90 -16.65
N THR A 75 -19.94 7.22 -16.89
CA THR A 75 -19.68 6.52 -18.15
C THR A 75 -20.07 5.05 -17.98
N ILE A 76 -20.65 4.47 -19.04
CA ILE A 76 -20.91 3.03 -19.18
C ILE A 76 -19.64 2.28 -18.75
N SER A 77 -19.76 1.43 -17.74
CA SER A 77 -18.60 0.76 -17.14
C SER A 77 -18.14 -0.37 -18.05
N THR A 78 -17.21 -0.08 -18.95
CA THR A 78 -16.48 -1.15 -19.64
C THR A 78 -15.59 -1.91 -18.64
N PRO A 79 -15.16 -3.15 -18.94
CA PRO A 79 -14.19 -3.86 -18.10
C PRO A 79 -12.89 -3.07 -17.89
N HIS A 80 -12.43 -2.32 -18.90
CA HIS A 80 -11.21 -1.52 -18.79
C HIS A 80 -11.41 -0.28 -17.89
N ASP A 81 -12.61 0.33 -17.84
CA ASP A 81 -12.91 1.41 -16.89
C ASP A 81 -12.83 0.94 -15.43
N LYS A 82 -13.24 -0.31 -15.16
CA LYS A 82 -13.08 -0.91 -13.83
C LYS A 82 -11.61 -1.05 -13.50
N LEU A 83 -10.81 -1.51 -14.45
CA LEU A 83 -9.37 -1.69 -14.27
C LEU A 83 -8.65 -0.36 -13.99
N ARG A 84 -9.01 0.72 -14.70
CA ARG A 84 -8.48 2.07 -14.45
C ARG A 84 -8.71 2.56 -13.02
N ARG A 85 -9.80 2.14 -12.37
CA ARG A 85 -10.12 2.49 -10.97
C ARG A 85 -9.36 1.63 -9.95
N LEU A 86 -8.98 0.40 -10.33
CA LEU A 86 -8.25 -0.52 -9.46
C LEU A 86 -6.75 -0.22 -9.44
N VAL A 87 -6.17 0.07 -10.60
CA VAL A 87 -4.74 0.38 -10.71
C VAL A 87 -4.49 1.82 -10.25
N PRO A 88 -3.59 2.05 -9.28
CA PRO A 88 -3.24 3.41 -8.87
C PRO A 88 -2.75 4.23 -10.08
N GLY A 89 -3.42 5.35 -10.37
CA GLY A 89 -3.08 6.20 -11.52
C GLY A 89 -3.67 5.73 -12.86
N GLY A 90 -4.45 4.65 -12.88
CA GLY A 90 -5.02 4.06 -14.09
C GLY A 90 -5.98 4.98 -14.86
N GLU A 91 -6.54 5.99 -14.21
CA GLU A 91 -7.49 6.95 -14.81
C GLU A 91 -6.92 7.66 -16.05
N GLU A 92 -5.62 7.96 -16.04
CA GLU A 92 -4.91 8.73 -17.08
C GLU A 92 -4.13 7.84 -18.06
N MET A 93 -4.17 6.51 -17.90
CA MET A 93 -3.36 5.58 -18.71
C MET A 93 -4.06 5.21 -20.02
N ASP A 94 -3.29 5.02 -21.10
CA ASP A 94 -3.75 4.29 -22.29
C ASP A 94 -3.93 2.80 -21.98
N PHE A 95 -4.60 2.06 -22.87
CA PHE A 95 -4.96 0.66 -22.63
C PHE A 95 -3.76 -0.27 -22.51
N CYS A 96 -2.75 -0.14 -23.39
CA CYS A 96 -1.56 -0.99 -23.36
C CYS A 96 -0.75 -0.77 -22.07
N ARG A 97 -0.52 0.50 -21.71
CA ARG A 97 0.12 0.86 -20.44
C ARG A 97 -0.65 0.38 -19.23
N LEU A 98 -1.98 0.47 -19.27
CA LEU A 98 -2.83 0.00 -18.18
C LEU A 98 -2.63 -1.50 -17.93
N LEU A 99 -2.52 -2.31 -18.99
CA LEU A 99 -2.29 -3.76 -18.85
C LEU A 99 -0.89 -4.06 -18.31
N GLU A 100 0.15 -3.41 -18.83
CA GLU A 100 1.53 -3.53 -18.33
C GLU A 100 1.60 -3.20 -16.83
N GLU A 101 1.08 -2.05 -16.44
CA GLU A 101 1.08 -1.58 -15.05
C GLU A 101 0.20 -2.48 -14.16
N THR A 102 -0.87 -3.06 -14.70
CA THR A 102 -1.71 -4.03 -13.97
C THR A 102 -0.94 -5.30 -13.63
N ALA A 103 -0.23 -5.88 -14.61
CA ALA A 103 0.53 -7.11 -14.41
C ALA A 103 1.60 -6.91 -13.33
N ASP A 104 2.37 -5.82 -13.46
CA ASP A 104 3.36 -5.44 -12.44
C ASP A 104 2.72 -5.20 -11.07
N TYR A 105 1.59 -4.48 -11.03
CA TYR A 105 0.92 -4.18 -9.78
C TYR A 105 0.41 -5.45 -9.08
N ALA A 106 -0.15 -6.41 -9.83
CA ALA A 106 -0.59 -7.70 -9.31
C ALA A 106 0.57 -8.52 -8.73
N GLU A 107 1.73 -8.53 -9.41
CA GLU A 107 2.93 -9.20 -8.91
C GLU A 107 3.42 -8.59 -7.60
N PHE A 108 3.48 -7.25 -7.52
CA PHE A 108 3.92 -6.56 -6.31
C PHE A 108 2.94 -6.70 -5.13
N LEU A 109 1.63 -6.76 -5.41
CA LEU A 109 0.63 -7.09 -4.40
C LEU A 109 0.84 -8.50 -3.84
N SER A 110 1.11 -9.47 -4.71
CA SER A 110 1.37 -10.86 -4.31
C SER A 110 2.61 -10.96 -3.41
N LYS A 111 3.70 -10.27 -3.78
CA LYS A 111 4.91 -10.14 -2.95
C LYS A 111 4.61 -9.48 -1.60
N GLN A 112 3.84 -8.39 -1.60
CA GLN A 112 3.46 -7.68 -0.39
C GLN A 112 2.67 -8.57 0.59
N VAL A 113 1.68 -9.33 0.07
CA VAL A 113 0.89 -10.27 0.87
C VAL A 113 1.78 -11.37 1.45
N ARG A 114 2.70 -11.94 0.65
CA ARG A 114 3.66 -12.95 1.12
C ARG A 114 4.51 -12.43 2.27
N ILE A 115 5.06 -11.23 2.15
CA ILE A 115 5.87 -10.60 3.21
C ILE A 115 5.05 -10.45 4.49
N MET A 116 3.81 -9.96 4.38
CA MET A 116 2.95 -9.76 5.55
C MET A 116 2.62 -11.07 6.25
N ARG A 117 2.35 -12.14 5.50
CA ARG A 117 2.14 -13.49 6.05
C ARG A 117 3.38 -14.00 6.78
N SER A 118 4.56 -13.93 6.16
CA SER A 118 5.80 -14.37 6.81
C SER A 118 6.12 -13.65 8.12
N VAL A 119 5.74 -12.36 8.26
CA VAL A 119 5.87 -11.65 9.53
C VAL A 119 4.91 -12.21 10.58
N VAL A 120 3.68 -12.52 10.21
CA VAL A 120 2.70 -13.14 11.11
C VAL A 120 3.17 -14.53 11.54
N ASP A 121 3.57 -15.37 10.58
CA ASP A 121 4.06 -16.73 10.83
C ASP A 121 5.27 -16.71 11.80
N PHE A 122 6.19 -15.76 11.60
CA PHE A 122 7.34 -15.57 12.50
C PHE A 122 6.90 -15.15 13.91
N MET A 123 5.96 -14.21 14.04
CA MET A 123 5.47 -13.77 15.35
C MET A 123 4.72 -14.89 16.10
N GLU A 124 3.95 -15.71 15.39
CA GLU A 124 3.26 -16.87 15.97
C GLU A 124 4.25 -17.94 16.44
N ALA A 125 5.31 -18.20 15.66
CA ALA A 125 6.37 -19.12 16.06
C ALA A 125 7.13 -18.64 17.31
N GLU A 126 7.40 -17.34 17.42
CA GLU A 126 8.03 -16.75 18.61
C GLU A 126 7.10 -16.78 19.85
N CYS A 127 5.78 -16.78 19.66
CA CYS A 127 4.83 -16.92 20.77
C CYS A 127 4.85 -18.35 21.34
N ARG A 128 4.82 -19.37 20.46
CA ARG A 128 4.90 -20.80 20.86
C ARG A 128 6.17 -21.12 21.66
N LYS A 129 7.33 -20.58 21.27
CA LYS A 129 8.61 -20.79 22.00
C LYS A 129 8.62 -20.20 23.41
N LYS A 130 7.79 -19.20 23.71
CA LYS A 130 7.68 -18.60 25.03
C LYS A 130 6.80 -19.43 25.96
N GLU A 131 5.81 -20.13 25.42
CA GLU A 131 4.91 -21.01 26.16
C GLU A 131 5.59 -22.33 26.55
N GLU A 132 6.52 -22.84 25.73
CA GLU A 132 7.25 -24.08 26.00
C GLU A 132 8.48 -23.90 26.93
N LYS A 133 8.74 -22.66 27.38
CA LYS A 133 9.80 -22.32 28.35
C LYS A 133 9.26 -21.88 29.73
N VAL A 134 7.96 -22.06 29.96
CA VAL A 134 7.28 -21.88 31.26
C VAL A 134 6.87 -23.26 31.75
#